data_AF-Q5C3C5-F1
#
_entry.id   AF-Q5C3C5-F1
#
_cell.length_a   1.000
_cell.length_b   1.000
_cell.length_c   1.000
_cell.angle_alpha   90.00
_cell.angle_beta   90.00
_cell.angle_gamma   90.00
#
_symmetry.space_group_name_H-M   'P 1'
#
loop_
_entity.id
_entity.type
_entity.pdbx_description
1 polymer ?
#
loop_
_entity_poly.entity_id
_entity_poly.type
_entity_poly.pdbx_seq_one_letter_code
_entity_poly.pdbx_strand_id
1 'polypeptide(L)' 'MWKYHHILIHERNGLVVRVSHKFVINLSVVRVGQLVLSELSLIGFVSSRVVNNQWS' A
#
# COMPACT_ATOMS: atom_id res chain seq x y z
N MET A 1 13.65 -0.31 5.42
CA MET A 1 12.49 -0.13 4.52
C MET A 1 11.60 -1.37 4.60
N TRP A 2 10.40 -1.22 5.16
CA TRP A 2 9.38 -2.27 5.16
C TRP A 2 8.33 -1.96 4.09
N LYS A 3 7.92 -2.98 3.34
CA LYS A 3 6.90 -2.88 2.30
C LYS A 3 5.74 -3.81 2.66
N TYR A 4 4.53 -3.27 2.69
CA TYR A 4 3.31 -4.03 2.88
C TYR A 4 2.43 -3.87 1.64
N HIS A 5 1.86 -4.98 1.17
CA HIS A 5 0.93 -4.99 0.03
C HIS A 5 -0.21 -5.95 0.32
N HIS A 6 -1.44 -5.46 0.21
CA HIS A 6 -2.65 -6.22 0.43
C HIS A 6 -3.64 -5.97 -0.70
N ILE A 7 -4.25 -7.05 -1.21
CA ILE A 7 -5.24 -6.99 -2.27
C ILE A 7 -6.52 -7.66 -1.77
N LEU A 8 -7.62 -6.91 -1.80
CA LEU A 8 -8.97 -7.41 -1.58
C LEU A 8 -9.65 -7.56 -2.93
N ILE A 9 -10.27 -8.71 -3.15
CA ILE A 9 -11.09 -9.00 -4.33
C ILE A 9 -12.47 -9.39 -3.82
N HIS A 10 -13.49 -8.70 -4.31
CA HIS A 10 -14.89 -9.02 -4.04
C HIS A 10 -15.63 -9.17 -5.35
N GLU A 11 -16.37 -10.27 -5.50
CA GLU A 11 -17.16 -10.56 -6.69
C GLU A 11 -18.64 -10.73 -6.32
N ARG A 12 -19.52 -10.06 -7.06
CA ARG A 12 -20.97 -10.19 -6.91
C ARG A 12 -21.69 -9.93 -8.24
N ASN A 13 -22.53 -10.85 -8.69
CA ASN A 13 -23.35 -10.71 -9.92
C ASN A 13 -22.53 -10.35 -11.18
N GLY A 14 -21.34 -10.92 -11.35
CA GLY A 14 -20.44 -10.60 -12.47
C GLY A 14 -19.69 -9.28 -12.31
N LEU A 15 -19.91 -8.53 -11.24
CA LEU A 15 -19.10 -7.35 -10.90
C LEU A 15 -17.91 -7.77 -10.04
N VAL A 16 -16.70 -7.46 -10.49
CA VAL A 16 -15.45 -7.69 -9.75
C VAL A 16 -14.91 -6.36 -9.25
N VAL A 17 -14.79 -6.24 -7.93
CA VAL A 17 -14.15 -5.10 -7.27
C VAL A 17 -12.79 -5.54 -6.74
N ARG A 18 -11.73 -4.85 -7.16
CA ARG A 18 -10.37 -5.06 -6.68
C ARG A 18 -9.90 -3.82 -5.96
N VAL A 19 -9.50 -3.97 -4.70
CA VAL A 19 -8.88 -2.91 -3.89
C VAL A 19 -7.47 -3.32 -3.53
N SER A 20 -6.49 -2.52 -3.91
CA SER A 20 -5.07 -2.73 -3.61
C SER A 20 -4.59 -1.65 -2.65
N HIS A 21 -4.06 -2.06 -1.50
CA HIS A 21 -3.43 -1.21 -0.50
C HIS A 21 -1.95 -1.49 -0.46
N LYS A 22 -1.12 -0.45 -0.61
CA LYS A 22 0.34 -0.55 -0.53
C LYS A 22 0.88 0.49 0.43
N PHE A 23 1.70 0.06 1.37
CA PHE A 23 2.38 0.95 2.32
C PHE A 23 3.87 0.71 2.31
N VAL A 24 4.64 1.79 2.40
CA VAL A 24 6.09 1.77 2.58
C VAL A 24 6.43 2.52 3.85
N ILE A 25 7.13 1.85 4.77
CA ILE A 25 7.62 2.42 6.02
C ILE A 25 9.13 2.48 5.94
N ASN A 26 9.68 3.69 6.06
CA ASN A 26 11.12 3.91 6.13
C ASN A 26 11.48 4.46 7.49
N LEU A 27 12.40 3.77 8.16
CA LEU A 27 13.07 4.25 9.35
C LEU A 27 14.55 4.41 8.98
N SER A 28 15.06 5.62 9.09
CA SER A 28 16.47 5.95 8.94
C SER A 28 16.98 6.52 10.25
N VAL A 29 18.18 6.11 10.63
CA VAL A 29 18.89 6.64 11.80
C VAL A 29 20.27 7.04 11.34
N VAL A 30 20.61 8.31 11.55
CA VAL A 30 21.90 8.90 11.18
C VAL A 30 22.55 9.46 12.44
N ARG A 31 23.82 9.11 12.67
CA ARG A 31 24.62 9.66 13.76
C ARG A 31 25.58 10.70 13.21
N VAL A 32 25.55 11.91 13.76
CA VAL A 32 26.47 13.01 13.44
C VAL A 32 27.17 13.44 14.73
N GLY A 33 28.41 12.97 14.91
CA GLY A 33 29.15 13.15 16.17
C GLY A 33 28.43 12.49 17.36
N GLN A 34 28.06 13.28 18.37
CA GLN A 34 27.26 12.83 19.51
C GLN A 34 25.75 12.90 19.26
N LEU A 35 25.32 13.51 18.16
CA LEU A 35 23.90 13.69 17.84
C LEU A 35 23.36 12.48 17.07
N VAL A 36 22.17 12.02 17.46
CA VAL A 36 21.44 10.95 16.75
C VAL A 36 20.17 11.56 16.17
N LEU A 37 20.07 11.55 14.84
CA LEU A 37 18.88 11.95 14.10
C LEU A 37 18.14 10.69 13.66
N SER A 38 16.83 10.69 13.82
CA SER A 38 15.97 9.60 13.35
C SER A 38 14.82 10.18 12.55
N GLU A 39 14.51 9.55 11.43
CA GLU A 39 13.42 9.93 10.54
C GLU A 39 12.55 8.71 10.30
N LEU A 40 11.24 8.90 10.50
CA LEU A 40 10.20 7.92 10.20
C LEU A 40 9.30 8.49 9.11
N SER A 41 9.24 7.81 7.97
CA SER A 41 8.32 8.16 6.88
C SER A 41 7.37 7.01 6.54
N LEU A 42 6.11 7.36 6.29
CA LEU A 42 5.05 6.47 5.86
C LEU A 42 4.49 6.98 4.53
N ILE A 43 4.54 6.15 3.49
CA ILE A 43 3.95 6.44 2.18
C ILE A 43 2.89 5.38 1.88
N GLY A 44 1.64 5.82 1.72
CA GLY A 44 0.49 4.95 1.45
C GLY A 44 -0.10 5.17 0.06
N PHE A 45 -0.51 4.08 -0.59
CA PHE A 45 -1.23 4.08 -1.86
C PHE A 45 -2.46 3.18 -1.75
N VAL A 46 -3.61 3.70 -2.18
CA VAL A 46 -4.85 2.93 -2.31
C VAL A 46 -5.33 3.05 -3.75
N SER A 47 -5.59 1.92 -4.39
CA SER A 47 -6.14 1.86 -5.74
C SER A 47 -7.30 0.90 -5.77
N SER A 48 -8.43 1.37 -6.28
CA SER A 48 -9.64 0.57 -6.45
C SER A 48 -10.00 0.52 -7.93
N ARG A 49 -10.31 -0.67 -8.43
CA ARG A 49 -10.84 -0.88 -9.78
C ARG A 49 -12.09 -1.73 -9.70
N VAL A 50 -13.10 -1.33 -10.45
CA VAL A 50 -14.32 -2.12 -10.68
C VAL A 50 -14.29 -2.59 -12.13
N VAL A 51 -14.54 -3.88 -12.34
CA VAL A 51 -14.65 -4.50 -13.67
C VAL A 51 -16.01 -5.17 -13.75
N ASN A 52 -16.78 -4.86 -14.78
CA ASN A 52 -17.96 -5.64 -15.13
C ASN A 52 -17.52 -6.83 -15.97
N ASN A 53 -17.66 -8.03 -15.43
CA ASN A 53 -17.28 -9.29 -16.06
C ASN A 53 -18.46 -9.94 -16.81
N GLN A 54 -19.48 -9.16 -17.18
CA GLN A 54 -20.52 -9.58 -18.12
C GLN A 54 -19.91 -9.78 -19.51
N TRP A 55 -19.37 -10.96 -19.74
CA TRP A 55 -19.20 -11.51 -21.08
C TRP A 55 -20.59 -11.94 -21.55
N SER A 56 -21.08 -11.28 -22.61
CA SER A 56 -22.15 -11.79 -23.47
C SER A 56 -21.63 -12.95 -24.31
#